data_AF-A0A942SBV1-F1
#
_entry.id   AF-A0A942SBV1-F1
#
_cell.length_a   1.000
_cell.length_b   1.000
_cell.length_c   1.000
_cell.angle_alpha   90.00
_cell.angle_beta   90.00
_cell.angle_gamma   90.00
#
_symmetry.space_group_name_H-M   'P 1'
#
loop_
_entity.id
_entity.type
_entity.pdbx_description
1 polymer ?
#
loop_
_entity_poly.entity_id
_entity_poly.type
_entity_poly.pdbx_seq_one_letter_code
_entity_poly.pdbx_strand_id
1 'polypeptide(L)'
;GALEREAAAVKRDRAAPWPRPAGEGDTIWLGAADTKGYVVSYIQSLFWEFGSGCVLPKTGVLMQNRGASFSLDPKAVNPLEPGRMPVHTLTPMFAAFDDGRQLGFGCMGGEGQPQTLGAVFSRYAFHGVPLAEAIDRPRWILGKTWGSKITNLRLESRFSPDIPERLAKVGHDVQVLPEAYTEVMGHAGGVLFDGKKVEGAHDPRSDGGAAAT
;
A
#
# COMPACT_ATOMS: atom_id res chain seq x y z
N GLY A 1 28.77 -0.68 2.69
CA GLY A 1 27.33 -0.95 2.94
C GLY A 1 26.46 -0.06 2.07
N ALA A 2 25.15 -0.33 2.00
CA ALA A 2 24.22 0.45 1.18
C ALA A 2 24.26 1.96 1.52
N LEU A 3 24.36 2.30 2.81
CA LEU A 3 24.46 3.68 3.30
C LEU A 3 25.72 4.43 2.80
N GLU A 4 26.87 3.76 2.72
CA GLU A 4 28.12 4.38 2.22
C GLU A 4 28.04 4.67 0.72
N ARG A 5 27.35 3.81 -0.04
CA ARG A 5 27.08 4.01 -1.47
C ARG A 5 26.16 5.21 -1.71
N GLU A 6 25.07 5.32 -0.94
CA GLU A 6 24.14 6.46 -1.07
C GLU A 6 24.78 7.78 -0.61
N ALA A 7 25.58 7.75 0.46
CA ALA A 7 26.30 8.94 0.92
C ALA A 7 27.32 9.45 -0.10
N ALA A 8 27.98 8.55 -0.83
CA ALA A 8 28.91 8.90 -1.91
C ALA A 8 28.23 9.54 -3.13
N ALA A 9 26.91 9.35 -3.32
CA ALA A 9 26.15 9.93 -4.41
C ALA A 9 25.78 11.41 -4.18
N VAL A 10 25.94 11.93 -2.95
CA VAL A 10 25.61 13.32 -2.60
C VAL A 10 26.72 14.27 -3.07
N LYS A 11 26.39 15.14 -4.03
CA LYS A 11 27.29 16.21 -4.47
C LYS A 11 27.16 17.42 -3.56
N ARG A 12 28.24 17.76 -2.84
CA ARG A 12 28.24 18.86 -1.84
C ARG A 12 28.30 20.25 -2.45
N ASP A 13 28.61 20.35 -3.73
CA ASP A 13 28.78 21.60 -4.48
C ASP A 13 27.52 22.01 -5.28
N ARG A 14 26.48 21.17 -5.31
CA ARG A 14 25.21 21.50 -5.97
C ARG A 14 24.01 20.85 -5.30
N ALA A 15 22.89 21.57 -5.26
CA ALA A 15 21.60 21.00 -4.89
C ALA A 15 21.07 20.05 -5.99
N ALA A 16 20.31 19.03 -5.60
CA ALA A 16 19.55 18.23 -6.55
C ALA A 16 18.38 19.05 -7.14
N PRO A 17 17.94 18.75 -8.37
CA PRO A 17 16.77 19.40 -8.97
C PRO A 17 15.52 19.24 -8.10
N TRP A 18 14.69 20.30 -8.03
CA TRP A 18 13.39 20.30 -7.34
C TRP A 18 12.25 20.62 -8.33
N PRO A 19 11.08 19.94 -8.26
CA PRO A 19 10.75 18.87 -7.32
C PRO A 19 11.50 17.57 -7.62
N ARG A 20 11.88 16.85 -6.56
CA ARG A 20 12.42 15.49 -6.69
C ARG A 20 11.32 14.62 -7.32
N PRO A 21 11.61 13.85 -8.40
CA PRO A 21 10.70 12.80 -8.84
C PRO A 21 10.41 11.87 -7.66
N ALA A 22 9.16 11.46 -7.47
CA ALA A 22 8.81 10.46 -6.46
C ALA A 22 9.72 9.24 -6.62
N GLY A 23 10.31 8.77 -5.52
CA GLY A 23 11.22 7.63 -5.52
C GLY A 23 10.45 6.33 -5.28
N GLU A 24 11.08 5.19 -5.55
CA GLU A 24 10.56 3.87 -5.15
C GLU A 24 10.75 3.69 -3.63
N GLY A 25 9.65 3.52 -2.90
CA GLY A 25 9.63 3.21 -1.46
C GLY A 25 8.46 3.85 -0.72
N ASP A 26 7.53 3.04 -0.20
CA ASP A 26 6.36 3.48 0.57
C ASP A 26 6.27 2.69 1.90
N THR A 27 5.23 2.97 2.66
CA THR A 27 4.55 2.13 3.66
C THR A 27 4.85 0.63 3.50
N ILE A 28 5.13 -0.06 4.61
CA ILE A 28 5.17 -1.52 4.64
C ILE A 28 3.95 -2.08 5.35
N TRP A 29 3.49 -3.25 4.89
CA TRP A 29 2.59 -4.11 5.63
C TRP A 29 3.30 -5.41 6.01
N LEU A 30 2.98 -5.95 7.18
CA LEU A 30 3.49 -7.20 7.72
C LEU A 30 2.32 -7.98 8.35
N GLY A 31 2.33 -9.30 8.16
CA GLY A 31 1.37 -10.20 8.78
C GLY A 31 2.07 -11.35 9.49
N ALA A 32 1.48 -11.79 10.60
CA ALA A 32 1.92 -12.99 11.31
C ALA A 32 0.71 -13.74 11.85
N ALA A 33 0.76 -15.06 11.84
CA ALA A 33 -0.25 -15.89 12.47
C ALA A 33 0.39 -17.14 13.07
N ASP A 34 -0.21 -17.67 14.14
CA ASP A 34 0.25 -18.89 14.79
C ASP A 34 -0.84 -19.94 14.96
N THR A 35 -0.44 -21.16 15.32
CA THR A 35 -1.35 -22.30 15.54
C THR A 35 -2.18 -22.19 16.82
N LYS A 36 -1.93 -21.19 17.67
CA LYS A 36 -2.76 -20.87 18.84
C LYS A 36 -3.91 -19.94 18.47
N GLY A 37 -3.98 -19.50 17.22
CA GLY A 37 -5.03 -18.63 16.70
C GLY A 37 -4.77 -17.14 16.92
N TYR A 38 -3.52 -16.74 17.19
CA TYR A 38 -3.15 -15.33 17.09
C TYR A 38 -2.93 -14.97 15.63
N VAL A 39 -3.56 -13.87 15.20
CA VAL A 39 -3.39 -13.30 13.87
C VAL A 39 -3.12 -11.80 14.00
N VAL A 40 -2.07 -11.33 13.35
CA VAL A 40 -1.58 -9.94 13.40
C VAL A 40 -1.59 -9.35 12.00
N SER A 41 -2.23 -8.19 11.86
CA SER A 41 -2.12 -7.32 10.69
C SER A 41 -1.45 -6.03 11.14
N TYR A 42 -0.23 -5.78 10.65
CA TYR A 42 0.59 -4.65 11.06
C TYR A 42 0.98 -3.81 9.85
N ILE A 43 0.88 -2.48 9.97
CA ILE A 43 1.29 -1.56 8.92
C ILE A 43 2.05 -0.39 9.54
N GLN A 44 3.14 0.03 8.90
CA GLN A 44 3.90 1.20 9.33
C GLN A 44 4.42 2.01 8.15
N SER A 45 4.56 3.32 8.35
CA SER A 45 5.02 4.24 7.31
C SER A 45 5.61 5.51 7.92
N LEU A 46 6.61 6.07 7.26
CA LEU A 46 7.13 7.40 7.53
C LEU A 46 6.36 8.52 6.81
N PHE A 47 5.25 8.16 6.17
CA PHE A 47 4.45 8.92 5.21
C PHE A 47 5.10 9.03 3.84
N TRP A 48 6.00 9.98 3.62
CA TRP A 48 6.80 10.03 2.39
C TRP A 48 7.99 9.09 2.52
N GLU A 49 8.62 8.75 1.40
CA GLU A 49 9.58 7.66 1.24
C GLU A 49 10.66 7.66 2.33
N PHE A 50 11.30 8.82 2.52
CA PHE A 50 12.30 9.05 3.58
C PHE A 50 11.77 9.92 4.73
N GLY A 51 10.44 9.96 4.91
CA GLY A 51 9.76 10.82 5.85
C GLY A 51 10.19 12.28 5.70
N SER A 52 10.72 12.86 6.78
CA SER A 52 11.20 14.24 6.80
C SER A 52 12.61 14.43 6.23
N GLY A 53 13.35 13.35 6.01
CA GLY A 53 14.79 13.39 5.77
C GLY A 53 15.63 13.74 7.01
N CYS A 54 14.99 14.00 8.16
CA CYS A 54 15.69 14.29 9.41
C CYS A 54 16.08 12.97 10.11
N VAL A 55 17.39 12.69 10.14
CA VAL A 55 17.96 11.55 10.87
C VAL A 55 18.58 12.03 12.17
N LEU A 56 18.22 11.42 13.29
CA LEU A 56 18.83 11.72 14.59
C LEU A 56 20.30 11.25 14.60
N PRO A 57 21.30 12.15 14.74
CA PRO A 57 22.70 11.79 14.51
C PRO A 57 23.26 10.71 15.43
N LYS A 58 22.73 10.60 16.65
CA LYS A 58 23.21 9.63 17.65
C LYS A 58 22.59 8.24 17.51
N THR A 59 21.37 8.15 16.98
CA THR A 59 20.60 6.90 16.96
C THR A 59 20.37 6.37 15.55
N GLY A 60 20.55 7.19 14.53
CA GLY A 60 20.22 6.85 13.15
C GLY A 60 18.71 6.78 12.86
N VAL A 61 17.86 7.19 13.81
CA VAL A 61 16.40 7.15 13.63
C VAL A 61 15.97 8.22 12.64
N LEU A 62 15.33 7.79 11.55
CA LEU A 62 14.72 8.66 10.55
C LEU A 62 13.32 9.09 11.01
N MET A 63 13.09 10.39 11.05
CA MET A 63 11.83 10.97 11.52
C MET A 63 10.78 11.00 10.40
N GLN A 64 9.55 10.59 10.70
CA GLN A 64 8.42 10.69 9.77
C GLN A 64 8.06 12.15 9.41
N ASN A 65 7.34 12.37 8.32
CA ASN A 65 6.75 13.67 7.96
C ASN A 65 5.21 13.65 7.90
N ARG A 66 4.55 12.73 8.60
CA ARG A 66 3.08 12.56 8.58
C ARG A 66 2.29 13.83 8.89
N GLY A 67 2.85 14.77 9.64
CA GLY A 67 2.25 16.09 9.91
C GLY A 67 1.86 16.86 8.65
N ALA A 68 2.45 16.57 7.49
CA ALA A 68 2.04 17.13 6.20
C ALA A 68 0.61 16.74 5.77
N SER A 69 -0.07 15.84 6.48
CA SER A 69 -1.48 15.49 6.25
C SER A 69 -2.46 16.49 6.87
N PHE A 70 -1.99 17.41 7.71
CA PHE A 70 -2.83 18.47 8.26
C PHE A 70 -3.11 19.57 7.25
N SER A 71 -4.32 20.13 7.34
CA SER A 71 -4.66 21.40 6.73
C SER A 71 -4.13 22.56 7.56
N LEU A 72 -3.67 23.61 6.90
CA LEU A 72 -3.35 24.89 7.53
C LEU A 72 -4.57 25.83 7.63
N ASP A 73 -5.69 25.47 6.99
CA ASP A 73 -6.97 26.16 7.19
C ASP A 73 -7.60 25.70 8.51
N PRO A 74 -7.78 26.59 9.50
CA PRO A 74 -8.39 26.24 10.78
C PRO A 74 -9.86 25.81 10.67
N LYS A 75 -10.53 26.07 9.53
CA LYS A 75 -11.92 25.65 9.29
C LYS A 75 -12.05 24.30 8.59
N ALA A 76 -10.93 23.69 8.18
CA ALA A 76 -10.95 22.38 7.55
C ALA A 76 -11.38 21.29 8.54
N VAL A 77 -11.72 20.10 8.03
CA VAL A 77 -12.03 18.93 8.88
C VAL A 77 -10.79 18.44 9.66
N ASN A 78 -9.59 18.60 9.07
CA ASN A 78 -8.32 18.16 9.66
C ASN A 78 -7.32 19.33 9.83
N PRO A 79 -7.60 20.34 10.67
CA PRO A 79 -6.69 21.45 10.93
C PRO A 79 -5.50 21.00 11.78
N LEU A 80 -4.36 21.70 11.66
CA LEU A 80 -3.17 21.51 12.50
C LEU A 80 -3.41 22.06 13.91
N GLU A 81 -3.40 21.18 14.92
CA GLU A 81 -3.61 21.55 16.33
C GLU A 81 -2.59 20.85 17.25
N PRO A 82 -2.12 21.50 18.33
CA PRO A 82 -1.21 20.87 19.30
C PRO A 82 -1.79 19.59 19.91
N GLY A 83 -1.01 18.51 19.91
CA GLY A 83 -1.41 17.21 20.47
C GLY A 83 -2.40 16.40 19.61
N ARG A 84 -2.90 16.97 18.51
CA ARG A 84 -3.78 16.24 17.58
C ARG A 84 -2.96 15.27 16.73
N MET A 85 -3.53 14.10 16.47
CA MET A 85 -2.95 13.14 15.53
C MET A 85 -3.42 13.44 14.09
N PRO A 86 -2.51 13.38 13.10
CA PRO A 86 -2.87 13.59 11.71
C PRO A 86 -3.78 12.48 11.18
N VAL A 87 -4.52 12.76 10.11
CA VAL A 87 -5.23 11.70 9.37
C VAL A 87 -4.21 10.72 8.80
N HIS A 88 -4.50 9.42 8.94
CA HIS A 88 -3.66 8.34 8.43
C HIS A 88 -4.33 7.65 7.25
N THR A 89 -3.52 7.32 6.24
CA THR A 89 -3.87 6.44 5.12
C THR A 89 -3.63 4.97 5.45
N LEU A 90 -2.98 4.69 6.58
CA LEU A 90 -2.57 3.36 7.01
C LEU A 90 -3.79 2.51 7.34
N THR A 91 -3.98 1.42 6.58
CA THR A 91 -5.18 0.60 6.67
C THR A 91 -4.80 -0.88 6.93
N PRO A 92 -4.45 -1.25 8.18
CA PRO A 92 -4.31 -2.66 8.55
C PRO A 92 -5.71 -3.26 8.73
N MET A 93 -6.05 -4.27 7.94
CA MET A 93 -7.35 -4.90 7.99
C MET A 93 -7.31 -6.23 8.74
N PHE A 94 -8.41 -6.51 9.42
CA PHE A 94 -8.66 -7.78 10.08
C PHE A 94 -10.10 -8.20 9.84
N ALA A 95 -10.31 -9.45 9.47
CA ALA A 95 -11.63 -10.04 9.32
C ALA A 95 -11.74 -11.32 10.16
N ALA A 96 -12.76 -11.36 11.02
CA ALA A 96 -13.20 -12.57 11.70
C ALA A 96 -14.46 -13.08 10.99
N PHE A 97 -14.44 -14.34 10.56
CA PHE A 97 -15.55 -14.96 9.85
C PHE A 97 -16.40 -15.79 10.81
N ASP A 98 -17.69 -15.95 10.49
CA ASP A 98 -18.64 -16.73 11.30
C ASP A 98 -18.26 -18.22 11.40
N ASP A 99 -17.49 -18.73 10.44
CA ASP A 99 -16.96 -20.10 10.42
C ASP A 99 -15.66 -20.26 11.22
N GLY A 100 -15.21 -19.22 11.92
CA GLY A 100 -14.03 -19.24 12.78
C GLY A 100 -12.72 -18.89 12.07
N ARG A 101 -12.73 -18.68 10.75
CA ARG A 101 -11.53 -18.17 10.05
C ARG A 101 -11.18 -16.77 10.53
N GLN A 102 -9.88 -16.46 10.51
CA GLN A 102 -9.33 -15.14 10.81
C GLN A 102 -8.35 -14.72 9.71
N LEU A 103 -8.56 -13.56 9.11
CA LEU A 103 -7.73 -13.01 8.05
C LEU A 103 -7.15 -11.66 8.47
N GLY A 104 -5.84 -11.61 8.68
CA GLY A 104 -5.08 -10.36 8.75
C GLY A 104 -4.55 -10.02 7.37
N PHE A 105 -4.87 -8.84 6.85
CA PHE A 105 -4.43 -8.42 5.52
C PHE A 105 -4.22 -6.91 5.45
N GLY A 106 -3.44 -6.46 4.48
CA GLY A 106 -3.14 -5.06 4.31
C GLY A 106 -2.38 -4.81 3.03
N CYS A 107 -2.16 -3.54 2.71
CA CYS A 107 -1.55 -3.14 1.45
C CYS A 107 -0.78 -1.83 1.63
N MET A 108 0.28 -1.61 0.85
CA MET A 108 0.87 -0.28 0.66
C MET A 108 0.21 0.47 -0.51
N GLY A 109 0.64 1.70 -0.84
CA GLY A 109 0.11 2.44 -2.00
C GLY A 109 -0.85 3.58 -1.65
N GLY A 110 -0.61 4.26 -0.52
CA GLY A 110 -1.30 5.51 -0.17
C GLY A 110 -2.84 5.44 -0.23
N GLU A 111 -3.45 6.35 -0.99
CA GLU A 111 -4.90 6.48 -1.16
C GLU A 111 -5.55 5.30 -1.91
N GLY A 112 -4.75 4.46 -2.60
CA GLY A 112 -5.22 3.25 -3.27
C GLY A 112 -5.52 2.09 -2.33
N GLN A 113 -5.02 2.13 -1.09
CA GLN A 113 -5.13 1.02 -0.14
C GLN A 113 -6.58 0.52 0.05
N PRO A 114 -7.60 1.36 0.30
CA PRO A 114 -8.96 0.86 0.51
C PRO A 114 -9.54 0.16 -0.72
N GLN A 115 -9.18 0.59 -1.93
CA GLN A 115 -9.66 -0.02 -3.18
C GLN A 115 -9.04 -1.40 -3.37
N THR A 116 -7.71 -1.50 -3.20
CA THR A 116 -7.00 -2.78 -3.28
C THR A 116 -7.49 -3.76 -2.22
N LEU A 117 -7.66 -3.31 -0.98
CA LEU A 117 -8.12 -4.15 0.13
C LEU A 117 -9.57 -4.60 -0.07
N GLY A 118 -10.44 -3.71 -0.57
CA GLY A 118 -11.81 -4.07 -0.93
C GLY A 118 -11.87 -5.13 -2.03
N ALA A 119 -11.01 -5.02 -3.05
CA ALA A 119 -10.94 -6.01 -4.13
C ALA A 119 -10.45 -7.37 -3.62
N VAL A 120 -9.38 -7.41 -2.83
CA VAL A 120 -8.83 -8.66 -2.25
C VAL A 120 -9.84 -9.30 -1.31
N PHE A 121 -10.43 -8.53 -0.39
CA PHE A 121 -11.44 -9.04 0.54
C PHE A 121 -12.65 -9.58 -0.19
N SER A 122 -13.21 -8.85 -1.16
CA SER A 122 -14.36 -9.29 -1.94
C SER A 122 -14.10 -10.62 -2.66
N ARG A 123 -12.95 -10.75 -3.33
CA ARG A 123 -12.54 -11.99 -4.00
C ARG A 123 -12.50 -13.17 -3.05
N TYR A 124 -11.87 -12.99 -1.88
CA TYR A 124 -11.74 -14.06 -0.90
C TYR A 124 -13.06 -14.37 -0.19
N ALA A 125 -13.68 -13.36 0.44
CA ALA A 125 -14.83 -13.51 1.32
C ALA A 125 -16.12 -13.81 0.58
N PHE A 126 -16.34 -13.19 -0.59
CA PHE A 126 -17.63 -13.28 -1.30
C PHE A 126 -17.57 -14.18 -2.53
N HIS A 127 -16.39 -14.32 -3.16
CA HIS A 127 -16.24 -15.10 -4.38
C HIS A 127 -15.46 -16.41 -4.19
N GLY A 128 -15.04 -16.75 -2.95
CA GLY A 128 -14.38 -18.02 -2.64
C GLY A 128 -13.02 -18.20 -3.34
N VAL A 129 -12.40 -17.11 -3.79
CA VAL A 129 -11.10 -17.16 -4.46
C VAL A 129 -10.02 -17.41 -3.40
N PRO A 130 -9.11 -18.39 -3.59
CA PRO A 130 -7.99 -18.62 -2.67
C PRO A 130 -7.17 -17.34 -2.42
N LEU A 131 -6.67 -17.15 -1.21
CA LEU A 131 -6.07 -15.86 -0.77
C LEU A 131 -4.92 -15.40 -1.69
N ALA A 132 -3.99 -16.29 -2.04
CA ALA A 132 -2.88 -15.97 -2.93
C ALA A 132 -3.36 -15.55 -4.33
N GLU A 133 -4.37 -16.25 -4.86
CA GLU A 133 -4.96 -15.89 -6.15
C GLU A 133 -5.75 -14.57 -6.08
N ALA A 134 -6.43 -14.30 -4.97
CA ALA A 134 -7.16 -13.06 -4.74
C ALA A 134 -6.24 -11.83 -4.79
N ILE A 135 -5.03 -11.96 -4.21
CA ILE A 135 -3.96 -10.95 -4.24
C ILE A 135 -3.33 -10.84 -5.63
N ASP A 136 -3.06 -11.98 -6.28
CA ASP A 136 -2.44 -12.02 -7.59
C ASP A 136 -3.31 -11.32 -8.65
N ARG A 137 -4.61 -11.66 -8.73
CA ARG A 137 -5.55 -11.20 -9.77
C ARG A 137 -5.43 -9.70 -10.09
N PRO A 138 -5.59 -9.31 -11.38
CA PRO A 138 -5.35 -7.94 -11.84
C PRO A 138 -6.20 -6.90 -11.11
N ARG A 139 -5.66 -5.69 -10.91
CA ARG A 139 -6.27 -4.63 -10.09
C ARG A 139 -6.48 -3.34 -10.86
N TRP A 140 -7.35 -2.51 -10.30
CA TRP A 140 -7.66 -1.19 -10.78
C TRP A 140 -7.64 -0.19 -9.63
N ILE A 141 -7.38 1.07 -9.97
CA ILE A 141 -7.55 2.20 -9.06
C ILE A 141 -8.30 3.29 -9.81
N LEU A 142 -9.33 3.83 -9.18
CA LEU A 142 -10.03 5.02 -9.62
C LEU A 142 -9.57 6.23 -8.81
N GLY A 143 -9.31 7.34 -9.50
CA GLY A 143 -9.02 8.61 -8.87
C GLY A 143 -7.53 8.86 -8.70
N LYS A 144 -7.21 9.80 -7.81
CA LYS A 144 -5.83 10.19 -7.55
C LYS A 144 -5.08 9.03 -6.90
N THR A 145 -3.90 8.76 -7.42
CA THR A 145 -2.88 8.06 -6.64
C THR A 145 -1.87 9.09 -6.20
N TRP A 146 -1.12 8.74 -5.17
CA TRP A 146 -0.09 9.59 -4.61
C TRP A 146 0.86 10.16 -5.68
N GLY A 147 1.08 11.49 -5.67
CA GLY A 147 1.88 12.21 -6.66
C GLY A 147 1.19 12.51 -8.00
N SER A 148 0.04 11.90 -8.31
CA SER A 148 -0.69 12.11 -9.57
C SER A 148 -1.83 13.11 -9.42
N LYS A 149 -1.94 14.04 -10.38
CA LYS A 149 -3.12 14.91 -10.53
C LYS A 149 -4.24 14.26 -11.33
N ILE A 150 -3.96 13.11 -11.96
CA ILE A 150 -4.88 12.41 -12.84
C ILE A 150 -5.88 11.61 -11.97
N THR A 151 -7.17 11.78 -12.27
CA THR A 151 -8.29 11.16 -11.54
C THR A 151 -8.98 10.05 -12.33
N ASN A 152 -8.29 9.48 -13.31
CA ASN A 152 -8.84 8.50 -14.25
C ASN A 152 -8.93 7.09 -13.62
N LEU A 153 -9.55 6.16 -14.35
CA LEU A 153 -9.60 4.75 -14.01
C LEU A 153 -8.39 4.05 -14.62
N ARG A 154 -7.47 3.59 -13.78
CA ARG A 154 -6.28 2.84 -14.19
C ARG A 154 -6.47 1.36 -13.94
N LEU A 155 -6.12 0.53 -14.92
CA LEU A 155 -6.18 -0.92 -14.86
C LEU A 155 -4.84 -1.53 -15.26
N GLU A 156 -4.50 -2.68 -14.69
CA GLU A 156 -3.38 -3.50 -15.18
C GLU A 156 -3.67 -4.14 -16.54
N SER A 157 -2.62 -4.38 -17.32
CA SER A 157 -2.72 -5.01 -18.66
C SER A 157 -3.17 -6.47 -18.64
N ARG A 158 -3.20 -7.11 -17.46
CA ARG A 158 -3.68 -8.50 -17.28
C ARG A 158 -5.20 -8.65 -17.28
N PHE A 159 -5.97 -7.57 -17.29
CA PHE A 159 -7.41 -7.68 -17.56
C PHE A 159 -7.66 -8.18 -18.99
N SER A 160 -8.73 -8.94 -19.18
CA SER A 160 -9.20 -9.30 -20.53
C SER A 160 -9.45 -8.01 -21.33
N PRO A 161 -9.00 -7.88 -22.59
CA PRO A 161 -9.10 -6.65 -23.38
C PRO A 161 -10.52 -6.10 -23.55
N ASP A 162 -11.55 -6.95 -23.46
CA ASP A 162 -12.95 -6.52 -23.55
C ASP A 162 -13.39 -5.66 -22.35
N ILE A 163 -12.76 -5.82 -21.18
CA ILE A 163 -13.10 -5.08 -19.96
C ILE A 163 -12.80 -3.58 -20.08
N PRO A 164 -11.56 -3.13 -20.36
CA PRO A 164 -11.27 -1.70 -20.51
C PRO A 164 -12.07 -1.08 -21.67
N GLU A 165 -12.29 -1.80 -22.77
CA GLU A 165 -13.14 -1.32 -23.87
C GLU A 165 -14.58 -1.08 -23.44
N ARG A 166 -15.18 -2.01 -22.69
CA ARG A 166 -16.55 -1.87 -22.20
C ARG A 166 -16.66 -0.73 -21.18
N LEU A 167 -15.67 -0.57 -20.32
CA LEU A 167 -15.61 0.53 -19.36
C LEU A 167 -15.51 1.89 -20.07
N ALA A 168 -14.67 1.99 -21.11
CA ALA A 168 -14.58 3.19 -21.93
C ALA A 168 -15.90 3.50 -22.65
N LYS A 169 -16.59 2.48 -23.18
CA LYS A 169 -17.90 2.62 -23.85
C LYS A 169 -19.00 3.15 -22.93
N VAL A 170 -18.91 2.91 -21.63
CA VAL A 170 -19.85 3.45 -20.63
C VAL A 170 -19.38 4.76 -19.99
N GLY A 171 -18.30 5.38 -20.52
CA GLY A 171 -17.89 6.73 -20.18
C GLY A 171 -16.76 6.85 -19.15
N HIS A 172 -16.12 5.74 -18.75
CA HIS A 172 -14.91 5.84 -17.92
C HIS A 172 -13.74 6.40 -18.73
N ASP A 173 -12.99 7.33 -18.14
CA ASP A 173 -11.64 7.70 -18.61
C ASP A 173 -10.69 6.56 -18.22
N VAL A 174 -10.44 5.64 -19.17
CA VAL A 174 -9.69 4.41 -18.94
C VAL A 174 -8.25 4.56 -19.40
N GLN A 175 -7.32 4.20 -18.52
CA GLN A 175 -5.92 4.01 -18.84
C GLN A 175 -5.49 2.59 -18.46
N VAL A 176 -5.11 1.80 -19.46
CA VAL A 176 -4.45 0.51 -19.22
C VAL A 176 -2.95 0.77 -19.02
N LEU A 177 -2.41 0.38 -17.88
CA LEU A 177 -0.99 0.45 -17.60
C LEU A 177 -0.26 -0.70 -18.32
N PRO A 178 0.89 -0.45 -18.94
CA PRO A 178 1.55 -1.45 -19.79
C PRO A 178 2.09 -2.63 -18.99
N GLU A 179 2.51 -2.43 -17.74
CA GLU A 179 3.06 -3.49 -16.90
C GLU A 179 1.97 -4.48 -16.46
N ALA A 180 2.27 -5.78 -16.57
CA ALA A 180 1.37 -6.84 -16.12
C ALA A 180 1.17 -6.82 -14.58
N TYR A 181 2.22 -6.46 -13.87
CA TYR A 181 2.29 -6.31 -12.42
C TYR A 181 2.84 -4.92 -12.13
N THR A 182 1.97 -3.97 -11.83
CA THR A 182 2.37 -2.57 -11.61
C THR A 182 2.31 -2.19 -10.13
N GLU A 183 3.41 -1.64 -9.63
CA GLU A 183 3.57 -1.08 -8.27
C GLU A 183 2.47 -0.05 -7.93
N VAL A 184 1.91 0.61 -8.94
CA VAL A 184 0.81 1.59 -8.79
C VAL A 184 -0.40 0.98 -8.08
N MET A 185 -0.63 -0.33 -8.20
CA MET A 185 -1.74 -1.02 -7.53
C MET A 185 -1.51 -1.27 -6.03
N GLY A 186 -0.31 -0.97 -5.53
CA GLY A 186 0.13 -1.27 -4.16
C GLY A 186 0.49 -2.74 -3.96
N HIS A 187 1.11 -3.05 -2.83
CA HIS A 187 1.53 -4.42 -2.48
C HIS A 187 0.72 -4.94 -1.32
N ALA A 188 -0.18 -5.87 -1.61
CA ALA A 188 -1.02 -6.53 -0.66
C ALA A 188 -0.34 -7.77 -0.06
N GLY A 189 -0.64 -8.06 1.19
CA GLY A 189 -0.29 -9.32 1.82
C GLY A 189 -1.42 -9.79 2.72
N GLY A 190 -1.37 -11.07 3.06
CA GLY A 190 -2.38 -11.67 3.93
C GLY A 190 -1.85 -12.87 4.71
N VAL A 191 -2.38 -13.03 5.92
CA VAL A 191 -2.22 -14.21 6.77
C VAL A 191 -3.61 -14.69 7.20
N LEU A 192 -3.90 -15.95 6.90
CA LEU A 192 -5.16 -16.61 7.19
C LEU A 192 -4.92 -17.72 8.20
N PHE A 193 -5.72 -17.75 9.26
CA PHE A 193 -5.86 -18.90 10.14
C PHE A 193 -7.25 -19.49 9.97
N ASP A 194 -7.35 -20.80 9.67
CA ASP A 194 -8.62 -21.47 9.44
C ASP A 194 -9.13 -22.31 10.63
N GLY A 195 -8.52 -22.16 11.80
CA GLY A 195 -8.76 -22.99 12.97
C GLY A 195 -7.83 -24.20 13.07
N LYS A 196 -7.10 -24.54 12.00
CA LYS A 196 -6.18 -25.70 11.96
C LYS A 196 -4.80 -25.36 11.38
N LYS A 197 -4.77 -24.60 10.30
CA LYS A 197 -3.55 -24.22 9.58
C LYS A 197 -3.48 -22.71 9.41
N VAL A 198 -2.25 -22.26 9.17
CA VAL A 198 -1.93 -20.90 8.77
C VAL A 198 -1.54 -20.90 7.30
N GLU A 199 -2.08 -19.95 6.55
CA GLU A 199 -1.69 -19.67 5.17
C GLU A 199 -1.17 -18.23 5.09
N GLY A 200 -0.03 -18.03 4.43
CA GLY A 200 0.52 -16.72 4.12
C GLY A 200 0.50 -16.47 2.61
N ALA A 201 0.23 -15.23 2.22
CA ALA A 201 0.28 -14.79 0.83
C ALA A 201 0.94 -13.42 0.71
N HIS A 202 1.73 -13.23 -0.35
CA HIS A 202 2.43 -11.99 -0.67
C HIS A 202 2.08 -11.54 -2.09
N ASP A 203 2.31 -10.26 -2.37
CA ASP A 203 2.06 -9.69 -3.68
C ASP A 203 3.15 -10.09 -4.68
N PRO A 204 2.81 -10.63 -5.86
CA PRO A 204 3.78 -10.85 -6.93
C PRO A 204 4.28 -9.54 -7.58
N ARG A 205 3.72 -8.38 -7.21
CA ARG A 205 4.19 -7.08 -7.70
C ARG A 205 5.48 -6.61 -7.02
N SER A 206 5.87 -7.20 -5.90
CA SER A 206 7.03 -6.74 -5.13
C SER A 206 7.96 -7.87 -4.70
N ASP A 207 9.16 -7.51 -4.23
CA ASP A 207 10.17 -8.43 -3.70
C ASP A 207 9.81 -9.03 -2.31
N GLY A 208 8.52 -9.03 -1.95
CA GLY A 208 8.02 -9.57 -0.69
C GLY A 208 8.06 -11.10 -0.62
N GLY A 209 7.56 -11.66 0.49
CA GLY A 209 7.49 -13.10 0.66
C GLY A 209 6.48 -13.54 1.71
N ALA A 210 6.09 -14.81 1.62
CA ALA A 210 5.31 -15.50 2.63
C ALA A 210 6.02 -16.82 2.97
N ALA A 211 6.20 -17.09 4.26
CA ALA A 211 6.87 -18.30 4.74
C ALA A 211 6.05 -18.93 5.87
N ALA A 212 6.10 -20.26 5.94
CA ALA A 212 5.51 -21.04 7.02
C ALA A 212 6.54 -22.08 7.50
N THR A 213 6.45 -22.44 8.78
CA THR A 213 7.28 -23.45 9.43
C THR A 213 6.42 -24.62 9.91
#